data_AF-A0A2E7DFN1-F1
#
_entry.id   AF-A0A2E7DFN1-F1
#
_cell.length_a   1.000
_cell.length_b   1.000
_cell.length_c   1.000
_cell.angle_alpha   90.00
_cell.angle_beta   90.00
_cell.angle_gamma   90.00
#
_symmetry.space_group_name_H-M   'P 1'
#
loop_
_entity.id
_entity.type
_entity.pdbx_description
1 polymer ?
#
loop_
_entity_poly.entity_id
_entity_poly.type
_entity_poly.pdbx_seq_one_letter_code
_entity_poly.pdbx_strand_id
1 'polypeptide(L)'
;MEGPLGVTEPSPNTVRLQRLARAYRESGALLAAVELGLFTKLEGGADTEATLSAALGISTLNAERIIIACLGLGLIGRDGDKLHNAPDVDRFLVEGKSTYAGAWMFFTHPDWAKWGRLA
;
A
#
# COMPACT_ATOMS: atom_id res chain seq x y z
N MET A 1 31.18 -11.25 -38.61
CA MET A 1 30.67 -12.22 -37.62
C MET A 1 30.75 -11.53 -36.27
N GLU A 2 29.73 -10.73 -35.94
CA GLU A 2 29.62 -10.04 -34.64
C GLU A 2 28.90 -11.01 -33.69
N GLY A 3 29.55 -11.40 -32.60
CA GLY A 3 28.97 -12.27 -31.57
C GLY A 3 27.87 -11.55 -30.77
N PRO A 4 26.95 -12.28 -30.11
CA PRO A 4 25.86 -11.65 -29.39
C PRO A 4 26.43 -10.82 -28.24
N LEU A 5 26.03 -9.55 -28.17
CA LEU A 5 26.28 -8.66 -27.04
C LEU A 5 25.81 -9.36 -25.77
N GLY A 6 26.77 -9.82 -24.96
CA GLY A 6 26.50 -10.51 -23.70
C GLY A 6 25.72 -9.58 -22.79
N VAL A 7 24.48 -9.98 -22.48
CA VAL A 7 23.74 -9.38 -21.37
C VAL A 7 24.50 -9.74 -20.11
N THR A 8 25.29 -8.80 -19.59
CA THR A 8 25.99 -8.97 -18.32
C THR A 8 24.95 -9.08 -17.20
N GLU A 9 24.94 -10.21 -16.50
CA GLU A 9 24.17 -10.33 -15.27
C GLU A 9 24.58 -9.20 -14.32
N PRO A 10 23.62 -8.50 -13.70
CA PRO A 10 23.93 -7.37 -12.84
C PRO A 10 24.79 -7.83 -11.66
N SER A 11 25.89 -7.11 -11.41
CA SER A 11 26.77 -7.38 -10.26
C SER A 11 25.96 -7.43 -8.96
N PRO A 12 26.22 -8.41 -8.06
CA PRO A 12 25.52 -8.51 -6.80
C PRO A 12 25.54 -7.19 -6.00
N ASN A 13 24.37 -6.78 -5.51
CA ASN A 13 24.21 -5.58 -4.68
C ASN A 13 23.16 -5.82 -3.58
N THR A 14 22.98 -4.84 -2.69
CA THR A 14 22.11 -4.96 -1.52
C THR A 14 20.63 -4.68 -1.79
N VAL A 15 20.25 -4.26 -3.00
CA VAL A 15 18.89 -3.76 -3.29
C VAL A 15 17.82 -4.79 -2.95
N ARG A 16 18.01 -6.06 -3.34
CA ARG A 16 17.05 -7.13 -3.03
C ARG A 16 16.90 -7.34 -1.52
N LEU A 17 18.01 -7.32 -0.77
CA LEU A 17 18.01 -7.52 0.68
C LEU A 17 17.35 -6.34 1.40
N GLN A 18 17.63 -5.11 0.97
CA GLN A 18 17.01 -3.91 1.51
C GLN A 18 15.50 -3.85 1.26
N ARG A 19 15.05 -4.28 0.07
CA ARG A 19 13.61 -4.44 -0.23
C ARG A 19 12.96 -5.42 0.73
N LEU A 20 13.53 -6.61 0.90
CA LEU A 20 13.00 -7.62 1.82
C LEU A 20 13.00 -7.15 3.28
N ALA A 21 14.09 -6.52 3.74
CA ALA A 21 14.21 -6.00 5.10
C ALA A 21 13.18 -4.88 5.41
N ARG A 22 12.74 -4.14 4.39
CA ARG A 22 11.73 -3.07 4.51
C ARG A 22 10.30 -3.57 4.28
N ALA A 23 10.08 -4.72 3.62
CA ALA A 23 8.78 -5.14 3.10
C ALA A 23 7.65 -5.13 4.14
N TYR A 24 7.96 -5.38 5.42
CA TYR A 24 7.00 -5.27 6.50
C TYR A 24 6.33 -3.89 6.58
N ARG A 25 7.04 -2.79 6.28
CA ARG A 25 6.46 -1.44 6.29
C ARG A 25 5.42 -1.25 5.19
N GLU A 26 5.63 -1.89 4.05
CA GLU A 26 4.70 -1.83 2.91
C GLU A 26 3.44 -2.63 3.22
N SER A 27 3.59 -3.85 3.75
CA SER A 27 2.46 -4.63 4.26
C SER A 27 1.69 -3.91 5.35
N GLY A 28 2.38 -3.30 6.32
CA GLY A 28 1.76 -2.56 7.42
C GLY A 28 0.95 -1.35 6.93
N ALA A 29 1.44 -0.63 5.91
CA ALA A 29 0.69 0.47 5.32
C ALA A 29 -0.59 0.00 4.61
N LEU A 30 -0.51 -1.08 3.82
CA LEU A 30 -1.70 -1.67 3.18
C LEU A 30 -2.75 -2.05 4.22
N LEU A 31 -2.37 -2.80 5.26
CA LEU A 31 -3.30 -3.30 6.27
C LEU A 31 -3.91 -2.17 7.09
N ALA A 32 -3.10 -1.17 7.48
CA ALA A 32 -3.62 0.02 8.16
C ALA A 32 -4.60 0.81 7.29
N ALA A 33 -4.34 0.96 5.98
CA ALA A 33 -5.25 1.64 5.07
C ALA A 33 -6.59 0.89 4.91
N VAL A 34 -6.56 -0.45 4.89
CA VAL A 34 -7.77 -1.28 4.90
C VAL A 34 -8.53 -1.14 6.23
N GLU A 35 -7.86 -1.23 7.38
CA GLU A 35 -8.48 -1.05 8.71
C GLU A 35 -9.13 0.33 8.88
N LEU A 36 -8.50 1.38 8.36
CA LEU A 36 -9.03 2.74 8.39
C LEU A 36 -10.19 2.95 7.41
N GLY A 37 -10.48 1.99 6.52
CA GLY A 37 -11.45 2.14 5.44
C GLY A 37 -11.08 3.26 4.47
N LEU A 38 -9.79 3.53 4.30
CA LEU A 38 -9.28 4.67 3.52
C LEU A 38 -9.81 4.65 2.08
N PHE A 39 -9.73 3.49 1.43
CA PHE A 39 -10.15 3.32 0.02
C PHE A 39 -11.65 3.50 -0.16
N THR A 40 -12.45 3.06 0.81
CA THR A 40 -13.91 3.28 0.84
C THR A 40 -14.26 4.75 1.02
N LYS A 41 -13.55 5.47 1.89
CA LYS A 41 -13.77 6.92 2.09
C LYS A 41 -13.40 7.72 0.85
N LEU A 42 -12.32 7.30 0.18
CA LEU A 42 -11.88 7.91 -1.07
C LEU A 42 -12.92 7.73 -2.17
N GLU A 43 -13.44 6.51 -2.36
CA GLU A 43 -14.56 6.23 -3.27
C GLU A 43 -15.82 7.01 -2.90
N GLY A 44 -16.06 7.21 -1.60
CA GLY A 44 -17.16 8.01 -1.05
C GLY A 44 -17.03 9.53 -1.24
N GLY A 45 -16.00 10.02 -1.93
CA GLY A 45 -15.83 11.43 -2.27
C GLY A 45 -14.91 12.22 -1.34
N ALA A 46 -14.17 11.58 -0.44
CA ALA A 46 -13.08 12.22 0.29
C ALA A 46 -11.82 12.27 -0.60
N ASP A 47 -11.92 12.96 -1.74
CA ASP A 47 -11.00 12.88 -2.87
C ASP A 47 -9.85 13.90 -2.83
N THR A 48 -9.58 14.53 -1.70
CA THR A 48 -8.41 15.40 -1.48
C THR A 48 -7.66 15.02 -0.21
N GLU A 49 -6.40 15.39 -0.06
CA GLU A 49 -5.65 15.10 1.19
C GLU A 49 -6.37 15.65 2.44
N ALA A 50 -6.95 16.86 2.33
CA ALA A 50 -7.65 17.50 3.43
C ALA A 50 -8.95 16.75 3.79
N THR A 51 -9.77 16.41 2.79
CA THR A 51 -11.04 15.70 3.03
C THR A 51 -10.81 14.27 3.50
N LEU A 52 -9.84 13.57 2.90
CA LEU A 52 -9.47 12.22 3.30
C LEU A 52 -8.91 12.20 4.72
N SER A 53 -8.00 13.13 5.06
CA SER A 53 -7.44 13.21 6.41
C SER A 53 -8.53 13.45 7.47
N ALA A 54 -9.48 14.35 7.20
CA ALA A 54 -10.60 14.59 8.09
C ALA A 54 -11.52 13.35 8.22
N ALA A 55 -11.70 12.58 7.16
CA ALA A 55 -12.57 11.42 7.14
C ALA A 55 -11.98 10.18 7.86
N LEU A 56 -10.65 10.08 7.98
CA LEU A 56 -9.97 8.89 8.55
C LEU A 56 -10.13 8.75 10.07
N GLY A 57 -10.55 9.80 10.79
CA GLY A 57 -10.81 9.73 12.24
C GLY A 57 -9.57 9.50 13.11
N ILE A 58 -8.38 9.81 12.58
CA ILE A 58 -7.08 9.74 13.27
C ILE A 58 -6.42 11.13 13.34
N SER A 59 -5.28 11.24 14.04
CA SER A 59 -4.55 12.51 14.08
C SER A 59 -4.09 12.93 12.68
N THR A 60 -4.09 14.24 12.41
CA THR A 60 -3.68 14.81 11.11
C THR A 60 -2.32 14.29 10.65
N LEU A 61 -1.33 14.26 11.56
CA LEU A 61 0.01 13.75 11.25
C LEU A 61 0.00 12.28 10.80
N ASN A 62 -0.84 11.43 11.42
CA ASN A 62 -0.92 10.02 11.04
C ASN A 62 -1.72 9.83 9.74
N ALA A 63 -2.75 10.65 9.51
CA ALA A 63 -3.48 10.69 8.24
C ALA A 63 -2.57 11.06 7.07
N GLU A 64 -1.79 12.15 7.21
CA GLU A 64 -0.79 12.55 6.21
C GLU A 64 0.20 11.44 5.93
N ARG A 65 0.73 10.78 6.97
CA ARG A 65 1.68 9.67 6.83
C ARG A 65 1.10 8.49 6.05
N ILE A 66 -0.12 8.06 6.35
CA ILE A 66 -0.72 6.91 5.67
C ILE A 66 -1.10 7.25 4.23
N ILE A 67 -1.57 8.47 3.96
CA ILE A 67 -1.86 8.94 2.60
C ILE A 67 -0.58 8.98 1.76
N ILE A 68 0.49 9.56 2.27
CA ILE A 68 1.80 9.60 1.59
C ILE A 68 2.34 8.18 1.36
N ALA A 69 2.17 7.27 2.33
CA ALA A 69 2.56 5.87 2.16
C ALA A 69 1.76 5.20 1.04
N CYS A 70 0.43 5.38 1.00
CA CYS A 70 -0.42 4.81 -0.06
C CYS A 70 -0.07 5.36 -1.44
N LEU A 71 0.20 6.67 -1.56
CA LEU A 71 0.69 7.29 -2.80
C LEU A 71 2.03 6.69 -3.23
N GLY A 72 3.00 6.60 -2.31
CA GLY A 72 4.33 6.05 -2.59
C GLY A 72 4.33 4.56 -2.93
N LEU A 73 3.31 3.82 -2.49
CA LEU A 73 3.10 2.41 -2.83
C LEU A 73 2.23 2.19 -4.07
N GLY A 74 1.66 3.26 -4.65
CA GLY A 74 0.76 3.17 -5.79
C GLY A 74 -0.60 2.54 -5.47
N LEU A 75 -1.01 2.53 -4.20
CA LEU A 75 -2.34 2.06 -3.77
C LEU A 75 -3.41 3.11 -4.08
N ILE A 76 -3.02 4.38 -4.04
CA ILE A 76 -3.81 5.50 -4.52
C ILE A 76 -2.96 6.33 -5.49
N GLY A 77 -3.61 6.95 -6.47
CA GLY A 77 -3.00 7.90 -7.40
C GLY A 77 -3.43 9.33 -7.10
N ARG A 78 -2.80 10.27 -7.80
CA ARG A 78 -3.09 11.70 -7.74
C ARG A 78 -3.26 12.27 -9.15
N ASP A 79 -4.33 13.02 -9.36
CA ASP A 79 -4.56 13.85 -10.53
C ASP A 79 -4.86 15.29 -10.06
N GLY A 80 -3.89 16.19 -10.24
CA GLY A 80 -3.96 17.54 -9.67
C GLY A 80 -4.03 17.50 -8.14
N ASP A 81 -5.11 18.07 -7.58
CA ASP A 81 -5.43 18.05 -6.16
C ASP A 81 -6.23 16.81 -5.73
N LYS A 82 -6.74 16.04 -6.70
CA LYS A 82 -7.59 14.88 -6.45
C LYS A 82 -6.79 13.60 -6.25
N LEU A 83 -7.29 12.76 -5.37
CA LEU A 83 -6.82 11.42 -5.08
C LEU A 83 -7.81 10.41 -5.66
N HIS A 84 -7.31 9.25 -6.11
CA HIS A 84 -8.16 8.16 -6.58
C HIS A 84 -7.55 6.80 -6.20
N ASN A 85 -8.39 5.77 -6.04
CA ASN A 85 -7.90 4.40 -5.84
C ASN A 85 -7.15 3.91 -7.09
N ALA A 86 -6.15 3.06 -6.91
CA ALA A 86 -5.62 2.24 -8.00
C ALA A 86 -6.69 1.21 -8.46
N PRO A 87 -6.67 0.72 -9.72
CA PRO A 87 -7.75 -0.13 -10.24
C PRO A 87 -8.01 -1.43 -9.47
N ASP A 88 -6.96 -2.05 -8.93
CA ASP A 88 -7.05 -3.25 -8.10
C ASP A 88 -7.57 -2.94 -6.69
N VAL A 89 -7.09 -1.85 -6.09
CA VAL A 89 -7.57 -1.32 -4.81
C VAL A 89 -9.05 -0.96 -4.89
N ASP A 90 -9.45 -0.28 -5.96
CA ASP A 90 -10.84 0.10 -6.21
C ASP A 90 -11.76 -1.13 -6.28
N ARG A 91 -11.32 -2.17 -6.99
CA ARG A 91 -12.09 -3.40 -7.18
C ARG A 91 -12.17 -4.26 -5.92
N PHE A 92 -11.08 -4.39 -5.18
CA PHE A 92 -10.96 -5.42 -4.14
C PHE A 92 -10.93 -4.86 -2.71
N LEU A 93 -10.66 -3.56 -2.50
CA LEU A 93 -10.47 -2.98 -1.17
C LEU A 93 -11.46 -1.87 -0.82
N VAL A 94 -12.46 -1.63 -1.67
CA VAL A 94 -13.61 -0.75 -1.37
C VAL A 94 -14.77 -1.57 -0.82
N GLU A 95 -15.19 -1.25 0.41
CA GLU A 95 -16.31 -1.93 1.07
C GLU A 95 -17.63 -1.71 0.31
N GLY A 96 -18.49 -2.72 0.31
CA GLY A 96 -19.77 -2.70 -0.40
C GLY A 96 -19.72 -3.20 -1.84
N LYS A 97 -18.54 -3.32 -2.45
CA LYS A 97 -18.39 -3.99 -3.75
C LYS A 97 -18.51 -5.51 -3.59
N SER A 98 -19.14 -6.18 -4.56
CA SER A 98 -19.31 -7.64 -4.55
C SER A 98 -17.98 -8.41 -4.61
N THR A 99 -16.92 -7.75 -5.05
CA THR A 99 -15.55 -8.27 -5.12
C THR A 99 -14.70 -7.92 -3.90
N TYR A 100 -15.27 -7.32 -2.85
CA TYR A 100 -14.50 -6.89 -1.68
C TYR A 100 -13.75 -8.07 -1.02
N ALA A 101 -12.46 -7.88 -0.84
CA ALA A 101 -11.50 -8.85 -0.30
C ALA A 101 -10.62 -8.24 0.80
N GLY A 102 -10.99 -7.08 1.37
CA GLY A 102 -10.21 -6.40 2.41
C GLY A 102 -9.96 -7.28 3.63
N ALA A 103 -10.98 -8.01 4.11
CA ALA A 103 -10.82 -8.96 5.21
C ALA A 103 -9.81 -10.09 4.91
N TRP A 104 -9.69 -10.50 3.64
CA TRP A 104 -8.73 -11.52 3.25
C TRP A 104 -7.29 -11.03 3.36
N MET A 105 -7.01 -9.73 3.24
CA MET A 105 -5.63 -9.19 3.37
C MET A 105 -4.97 -9.50 4.72
N PHE A 106 -5.77 -9.78 5.76
CA PHE A 106 -5.29 -10.08 7.11
C PHE A 106 -4.94 -11.56 7.34
N PHE A 107 -5.05 -12.43 6.34
CA PHE A 107 -4.91 -13.88 6.55
C PHE A 107 -3.54 -14.31 7.11
N THR A 108 -2.47 -13.54 6.86
CA THR A 108 -1.12 -13.79 7.41
C THR A 108 -0.80 -12.96 8.66
N HIS A 109 -1.65 -11.99 9.02
CA HIS A 109 -1.41 -11.10 10.15
C HIS A 109 -1.20 -11.85 11.48
N PRO A 110 -1.89 -12.97 11.79
CA PRO A 110 -1.65 -13.74 13.02
C PRO A 110 -0.21 -14.29 13.16
N ASP A 111 0.50 -14.49 12.04
CA ASP A 111 1.86 -15.04 12.05
C ASP A 111 2.93 -13.97 12.23
N TRP A 112 2.59 -12.70 12.03
CA TRP A 112 3.52 -11.56 12.09
C TRP A 112 4.41 -11.59 13.34
N ALA A 113 3.78 -11.74 14.50
CA ALA A 113 4.48 -11.72 15.78
C ALA A 113 5.38 -12.95 15.98
N LYS A 114 5.07 -14.07 15.32
CA LYS A 114 5.86 -15.31 15.38
C LYS A 114 7.18 -15.15 14.64
N TRP A 115 7.17 -14.52 13.46
CA TRP A 115 8.38 -14.24 12.68
C TRP A 115 9.41 -13.39 13.42
N GLY A 116 8.97 -12.47 14.29
CA GLY A 116 9.85 -11.64 15.12
C GLY A 116 10.43 -12.35 16.37
N ARG A 117 10.05 -13.59 16.64
CA ARG A 117 10.42 -14.36 17.84
C ARG A 117 10.82 -15.81 17.52
N LEU A 118 11.51 -16.03 16.41
CA LEU A 118 11.93 -17.37 15.99
C LEU A 118 13.17 -17.91 16.75
N ALA A 119 13.92 -17.03 17.42
CA ALA A 119 15.11 -17.39 18.20
C ALA A 119 14.76 -17.76 19.65
#